data_AF-A0A0D9QG60-F1
#
_entry.id   AF-A0A0D9QG60-F1
#
_cell.length_a   1.000
_cell.length_b   1.000
_cell.length_c   1.000
_cell.angle_alpha   90.00
_cell.angle_beta   90.00
_cell.angle_gamma   90.00
#
_symmetry.space_group_name_H-M   'P 1'
#
loop_
_entity.id
_entity.type
_entity.pdbx_description
1 polymer ?
#
loop_
_entity_poly.entity_id
_entity_poly.type
_entity_poly.pdbx_seq_one_letter_code
_entity_poly.pdbx_strand_id
1 'polypeptide(L)'
;HIIKEICNKIKEIQNYSLSDQHIRELNDQINKLISIKNKWEIRIIELGGPDYQTESNTLINAHCSELKGNNNYKYFGAAKNLKGVKELLLKESDDRKKFILKKKKENRFFDKYVNIHYFGYCDDQNEMLLKEELKMQNQLEKKDLKTLKKMRSLKNYN
;
A
#
# COMPACT_ATOMS: atom_id res chain seq x y z
N HIS A 1 33.51 -7.32 -0.06
CA HIS A 1 33.86 -8.53 -0.83
C HIS A 1 32.61 -9.17 -1.43
N ILE A 2 31.67 -9.63 -0.60
CA ILE A 2 30.42 -10.32 -1.02
C ILE A 2 29.64 -9.55 -2.10
N ILE A 3 29.50 -8.23 -1.95
CA ILE A 3 28.80 -7.39 -2.94
C ILE A 3 29.47 -7.46 -4.33
N LYS A 4 30.81 -7.46 -4.40
CA LYS A 4 31.55 -7.55 -5.67
C LYS A 4 31.31 -8.92 -6.35
N GLU A 5 31.29 -10.00 -5.57
CA GLU A 5 30.98 -11.33 -6.08
C GLU A 5 29.54 -11.42 -6.61
N ILE A 6 28.57 -10.84 -5.89
CA ILE A 6 27.19 -10.74 -6.37
C ILE A 6 27.15 -9.99 -7.70
N CYS A 7 27.83 -8.84 -7.82
CA CYS A 7 27.87 -8.07 -9.06
C CYS A 7 28.47 -8.87 -10.22
N ASN A 8 29.54 -9.63 -9.99
CA ASN A 8 30.17 -10.45 -11.03
C ASN A 8 29.22 -11.56 -11.51
N LYS A 9 28.53 -12.27 -10.59
CA LYS A 9 27.56 -13.29 -10.94
C LYS A 9 26.32 -12.73 -11.64
N ILE A 10 25.89 -11.53 -11.27
CA ILE A 10 24.79 -10.84 -11.99
C ILE A 10 25.21 -10.56 -13.44
N LYS A 11 26.45 -10.12 -13.67
CA LYS A 11 26.97 -9.91 -15.03
C LYS A 11 27.01 -11.23 -15.82
N GLU A 12 27.43 -12.33 -15.19
CA GLU A 12 27.42 -13.66 -15.82
C GLU A 12 26.01 -14.12 -16.21
N ILE A 13 25.01 -13.95 -15.33
CA ILE A 13 23.61 -14.31 -15.60
C ILE A 13 23.01 -13.48 -16.75
N GLN A 14 23.50 -12.25 -16.98
CA GLN A 14 23.02 -11.43 -18.09
C GLN A 14 23.45 -11.96 -19.47
N ASN A 15 24.45 -12.84 -19.53
CA ASN A 15 24.87 -13.47 -20.78
C ASN A 15 23.84 -14.52 -21.21
N TYR A 16 23.11 -14.25 -22.30
CA TYR A 16 21.99 -15.09 -22.78
C TYR A 16 22.41 -16.45 -23.38
N SER A 17 23.71 -16.68 -23.55
CA SER A 17 24.26 -17.91 -24.17
C SER A 17 24.43 -19.08 -23.22
N LEU A 18 24.09 -18.92 -21.94
CA LEU A 18 24.21 -19.97 -20.93
C LEU A 18 23.00 -20.91 -20.96
N SER A 19 23.24 -22.19 -20.65
CA SER A 19 22.17 -23.18 -20.49
C SER A 19 21.28 -22.84 -19.29
N ASP A 20 19.98 -23.12 -19.42
CA ASP A 20 18.97 -22.91 -18.37
C ASP A 20 19.39 -23.49 -17.01
N GLN A 21 20.04 -24.65 -17.01
CA GLN A 21 20.50 -25.29 -15.78
C GLN A 21 21.59 -24.46 -15.08
N HIS A 22 22.54 -23.94 -15.85
CA HIS A 22 23.61 -23.13 -15.30
C HIS A 22 23.10 -21.77 -14.80
N ILE A 23 22.09 -21.19 -15.47
CA ILE A 23 21.39 -19.99 -15.02
C ILE A 23 20.73 -20.22 -13.65
N ARG A 24 20.13 -21.40 -13.42
CA ARG A 24 19.54 -21.77 -12.11
C ARG A 24 20.61 -21.86 -11.03
N GLU A 25 21.71 -22.54 -11.30
CA GLU A 25 22.83 -22.67 -10.35
C GLU A 25 23.42 -21.30 -9.98
N LEU A 26 23.63 -20.42 -10.96
CA LEU A 26 24.10 -19.05 -10.71
C LEU A 26 23.10 -18.27 -9.86
N ASN A 27 21.80 -18.41 -10.14
CA ASN A 27 20.74 -17.76 -9.36
C ASN A 27 20.72 -18.26 -7.91
N ASP A 28 20.88 -19.56 -7.68
CA ASP A 28 21.01 -20.16 -6.34
C ASP A 28 22.24 -19.63 -5.61
N GLN A 29 23.37 -19.52 -6.29
CA GLN A 29 24.60 -18.99 -5.72
C GLN A 29 24.45 -17.51 -5.32
N ILE A 30 23.78 -16.69 -6.13
CA ILE A 30 23.49 -15.29 -5.78
C ILE A 30 22.57 -15.23 -4.56
N ASN A 31 21.50 -16.03 -4.52
CA ASN A 31 20.60 -16.07 -3.37
C ASN A 31 21.30 -16.50 -2.08
N LYS A 32 22.24 -17.46 -2.16
CA LYS A 32 23.10 -17.83 -1.02
C LYS A 32 23.95 -16.65 -0.53
N LEU A 33 24.60 -15.92 -1.45
CA LEU A 33 25.41 -14.74 -1.10
C LEU A 33 24.56 -13.62 -0.47
N ILE A 34 23.36 -13.40 -0.97
CA ILE A 34 22.42 -12.41 -0.40
C ILE A 34 21.97 -12.83 1.00
N SER A 35 21.68 -14.11 1.22
CA SER A 35 21.32 -14.62 2.56
C SER A 35 22.46 -14.40 3.57
N ILE A 36 23.70 -14.68 3.16
CA ILE A 36 24.89 -14.46 3.98
C ILE A 36 25.06 -12.97 4.28
N LYS A 37 24.97 -12.11 3.24
CA LYS A 37 25.01 -10.65 3.41
C LYS A 37 23.97 -10.18 4.42
N ASN A 38 22.71 -10.60 4.28
CA ASN A 38 21.64 -10.15 5.18
C ASN A 38 21.89 -10.61 6.63
N LYS A 39 22.40 -11.83 6.84
CA LYS A 39 22.81 -12.29 8.18
C LYS A 39 23.91 -11.41 8.77
N TRP A 40 24.90 -11.04 7.97
CA TRP A 40 25.96 -10.12 8.42
C TRP A 40 25.43 -8.73 8.73
N GLU A 41 24.49 -8.21 7.93
CA GLU A 41 23.88 -6.90 8.19
C GLU A 41 23.06 -6.92 9.48
N ILE A 42 22.25 -7.96 9.72
CA ILE A 42 21.55 -8.14 11.00
C ILE A 42 22.55 -8.15 12.15
N ARG A 43 23.67 -8.87 11.99
CA ARG A 43 24.70 -8.95 13.02
C ARG A 43 25.38 -7.60 13.29
N ILE A 44 25.59 -6.78 12.27
CA ILE A 44 26.15 -5.42 12.42
C ILE A 44 25.19 -4.56 13.26
N ILE A 45 23.89 -4.63 12.98
CA ILE A 45 22.86 -3.90 13.72
C ILE A 45 22.80 -4.35 15.17
N GLU A 46 22.83 -5.67 15.43
CA GLU A 46 22.89 -6.23 16.78
C GLU A 46 24.10 -5.76 17.59
N LEU A 47 25.22 -5.50 16.91
CA LEU A 47 26.44 -4.97 17.53
C LEU A 47 26.41 -3.44 17.70
N GLY A 48 25.29 -2.78 17.39
CA GLY A 48 25.13 -1.32 17.49
C GLY A 48 25.74 -0.55 16.31
N GLY A 49 25.95 -1.21 15.18
CA GLY A 49 26.45 -0.60 13.95
C GLY A 49 25.35 0.06 13.10
N PRO A 50 25.73 0.71 11.99
CA PRO A 50 24.80 1.37 11.08
C PRO A 50 23.98 0.39 10.21
N ASP A 51 22.79 0.83 9.83
CA ASP A 51 21.82 0.06 9.03
C ASP A 51 22.15 0.07 7.53
N TYR A 52 22.84 -0.98 7.04
CA TYR A 52 23.11 -1.15 5.60
C TYR A 52 21.97 -1.82 4.82
N GLN A 53 20.93 -2.31 5.50
CA GLN A 53 19.85 -3.08 4.87
C GLN A 53 19.02 -2.25 3.90
N THR A 54 18.75 -0.98 4.21
CA THR A 54 17.87 -0.11 3.44
C THR A 54 18.42 0.15 2.04
N GLU A 55 19.62 0.68 1.95
CA GLU A 55 20.27 1.01 0.66
C GLU A 55 20.50 -0.26 -0.17
N SER A 56 21.02 -1.30 0.47
CA SER A 56 21.35 -2.53 -0.23
C SER A 56 20.11 -3.27 -0.77
N ASN A 57 19.00 -3.27 -0.03
CA ASN A 57 17.75 -3.87 -0.49
C ASN A 57 17.17 -3.11 -1.69
N THR A 58 17.27 -1.78 -1.73
CA THR A 58 16.79 -1.00 -2.90
C THR A 58 17.54 -1.38 -4.18
N LEU A 59 18.86 -1.51 -4.12
CA LEU A 59 19.70 -1.90 -5.26
C LEU A 59 19.38 -3.32 -5.74
N ILE A 60 19.23 -4.27 -4.81
CA ILE A 60 18.91 -5.66 -5.13
C ILE A 60 17.51 -5.75 -5.75
N ASN A 61 16.53 -5.03 -5.20
CA ASN A 61 15.15 -5.05 -5.67
C ASN A 61 15.01 -4.45 -7.08
N ALA A 62 15.86 -3.49 -7.45
CA ALA A 62 15.86 -2.91 -8.80
C ALA A 62 16.22 -3.94 -9.89
N HIS A 63 17.15 -4.86 -9.61
CA HIS A 63 17.57 -5.89 -10.58
C HIS A 63 16.79 -7.21 -10.42
N CYS A 64 16.12 -7.41 -9.30
CA CYS A 64 15.40 -8.62 -8.95
C CYS A 64 13.96 -8.63 -9.46
N SER A 65 13.40 -9.82 -9.67
CA SER A 65 11.95 -10.03 -9.59
C SER A 65 11.66 -11.13 -8.57
N GLU A 66 10.79 -10.80 -7.62
CA GLU A 66 10.34 -11.70 -6.57
C GLU A 66 8.98 -12.27 -6.93
N LEU A 67 8.81 -13.58 -6.68
CA LEU A 67 7.51 -14.22 -6.69
C LEU A 67 6.85 -14.00 -5.33
N LYS A 68 5.63 -13.49 -5.32
CA LYS A 68 4.88 -13.32 -4.07
C LYS A 68 4.50 -14.68 -3.48
N GLY A 69 4.88 -14.89 -2.22
CA GLY A 69 4.54 -16.10 -1.44
C GLY A 69 5.70 -17.08 -1.24
N ASN A 70 6.87 -16.86 -1.85
CA ASN A 70 8.06 -17.69 -1.60
C ASN A 70 9.09 -16.98 -0.71
N ASN A 71 9.75 -17.77 0.14
CA ASN A 71 10.76 -17.38 1.14
C ASN A 71 11.95 -16.60 0.58
N ASN A 72 11.78 -15.30 0.29
CA ASN A 72 12.83 -14.35 -0.10
C ASN A 72 13.76 -14.82 -1.24
N TYR A 73 13.30 -15.75 -2.09
CA TYR A 73 14.07 -16.26 -3.21
C TYR A 73 13.89 -15.35 -4.41
N LYS A 74 15.01 -14.84 -4.93
CA LYS A 74 15.05 -13.78 -5.94
C LYS A 74 15.49 -14.36 -7.28
N TYR A 75 14.87 -13.89 -8.37
CA TYR A 75 15.30 -14.23 -9.73
C TYR A 75 15.96 -13.02 -10.39
N PHE A 76 17.17 -13.19 -10.89
CA PHE A 76 17.99 -12.14 -11.49
C PHE A 76 18.13 -12.32 -13.01
N GLY A 77 18.15 -11.21 -13.77
CA GLY A 77 18.48 -11.21 -15.20
C GLY A 77 17.77 -12.30 -16.02
N ALA A 78 18.55 -13.12 -16.74
CA ALA A 78 18.05 -14.21 -17.58
C ALA A 78 17.30 -15.30 -16.80
N ALA A 79 17.53 -15.44 -15.48
CA ALA A 79 16.80 -16.40 -14.65
C ALA A 79 15.29 -16.11 -14.59
N LYS A 80 14.87 -14.88 -14.86
CA LYS A 80 13.45 -14.50 -14.98
C LYS A 80 12.78 -15.08 -16.23
N ASN A 81 13.57 -15.40 -17.26
CA ASN A 81 13.08 -15.88 -18.55
C ASN A 81 12.94 -17.41 -18.60
N LEU A 82 13.38 -18.12 -17.56
CA LEU A 82 13.24 -19.57 -17.46
C LEU A 82 11.78 -19.99 -17.60
N LYS A 83 11.55 -21.04 -18.40
CA LYS A 83 10.23 -21.64 -18.58
C LYS A 83 9.66 -22.07 -17.22
N GLY A 84 8.43 -21.67 -16.92
CA GLY A 84 7.79 -21.80 -15.60
C GLY A 84 7.92 -20.56 -14.70
N VAL A 85 9.14 -20.04 -14.49
CA VAL A 85 9.34 -18.81 -13.67
C VAL A 85 8.70 -17.61 -14.36
N LYS A 86 8.91 -17.49 -15.68
CA LYS A 86 8.32 -16.42 -16.50
C LYS A 86 6.80 -16.44 -16.44
N GLU A 87 6.18 -17.62 -16.51
CA GLU A 87 4.73 -17.78 -16.48
C GLU A 87 4.13 -17.36 -15.13
N LEU A 88 4.78 -17.75 -14.03
CA LEU A 88 4.38 -17.35 -12.68
C LEU A 88 4.50 -15.83 -12.50
N LEU A 89 5.60 -15.23 -12.96
CA LEU A 89 5.81 -13.78 -12.88
C LEU A 89 4.78 -13.01 -13.71
N LEU A 90 4.45 -13.50 -14.92
CA LEU A 90 3.44 -12.89 -15.77
C LEU A 90 2.05 -12.98 -15.13
N LYS A 91 1.65 -14.17 -14.65
CA LYS A 91 0.39 -14.38 -13.95
C LYS A 91 0.25 -13.45 -12.75
N GLU A 92 1.30 -13.32 -11.94
CA GLU A 92 1.31 -12.40 -10.82
C GLU A 92 1.21 -10.94 -11.26
N SER A 93 1.90 -10.56 -12.33
CA SER A 93 1.82 -9.19 -12.86
C SER A 93 0.40 -8.85 -13.31
N ASP A 94 -0.31 -9.80 -13.90
CA ASP A 94 -1.68 -9.62 -14.35
C ASP A 94 -2.65 -9.61 -13.16
N ASP A 95 -2.44 -10.45 -12.16
CA ASP A 95 -3.24 -10.44 -10.93
C ASP A 95 -3.04 -9.13 -10.14
N ARG A 96 -1.82 -8.58 -10.09
CA ARG A 96 -1.55 -7.25 -9.52
C ARG A 96 -2.25 -6.15 -10.31
N LYS A 97 -2.19 -6.17 -11.65
CA LYS A 97 -2.92 -5.20 -12.49
C LYS A 97 -4.43 -5.28 -12.26
N LYS A 98 -5.00 -6.49 -12.21
CA LYS A 98 -6.42 -6.71 -11.92
C LYS A 98 -6.81 -6.17 -10.54
N PHE A 99 -5.98 -6.42 -9.52
CA PHE A 99 -6.22 -5.90 -8.17
C PHE A 99 -6.22 -4.36 -8.14
N ILE A 100 -5.22 -3.72 -8.76
CA ILE A 100 -5.14 -2.26 -8.85
C ILE A 100 -6.36 -1.69 -9.59
N LEU A 101 -6.76 -2.31 -10.69
CA LEU A 101 -7.95 -1.91 -11.45
C LEU A 101 -9.22 -2.07 -10.63
N LYS A 102 -9.36 -3.15 -9.85
CA LYS A 102 -10.50 -3.37 -8.94
C LYS A 102 -10.55 -2.28 -7.87
N LYS A 103 -9.44 -2.00 -7.17
CA LYS A 103 -9.36 -0.93 -6.18
C LYS A 103 -9.68 0.45 -6.77
N LYS A 104 -9.19 0.75 -7.97
CA LYS A 104 -9.55 2.00 -8.68
C LYS A 104 -11.03 2.07 -9.07
N LYS A 105 -11.68 0.94 -9.37
CA LYS A 105 -13.13 0.88 -9.62
C LYS A 105 -13.91 1.08 -8.32
N GLU A 106 -13.49 0.44 -7.24
CA GLU A 106 -14.09 0.59 -5.91
C GLU A 106 -13.97 2.04 -5.40
N ASN A 107 -12.80 2.65 -5.51
CA ASN A 107 -12.62 4.07 -5.15
C ASN A 107 -13.52 4.98 -6.00
N ARG A 108 -13.53 4.81 -7.34
CA ARG A 108 -14.43 5.61 -8.20
C ARG A 108 -15.91 5.37 -7.90
N PHE A 109 -16.28 4.17 -7.47
CA PHE A 109 -17.63 3.88 -7.04
C PHE A 109 -17.91 4.66 -5.74
N PHE A 110 -17.03 4.56 -4.75
CA PHE A 110 -17.13 5.29 -3.49
C PHE A 110 -17.20 6.81 -3.69
N ASP A 111 -16.35 7.38 -4.54
CA ASP A 111 -16.32 8.83 -4.85
C ASP A 111 -17.63 9.34 -5.46
N LYS A 112 -18.43 8.47 -6.10
CA LYS A 112 -19.76 8.85 -6.62
C LYS A 112 -20.80 9.02 -5.52
N TYR A 113 -20.73 8.21 -4.46
CA TYR A 113 -21.70 8.24 -3.37
C TYR A 113 -21.25 9.15 -2.22
N VAL A 114 -19.95 9.17 -1.95
CA VAL A 114 -19.33 9.99 -0.90
C VAL A 114 -18.65 11.18 -1.58
N ASN A 115 -19.48 12.13 -2.01
CA ASN A 115 -19.01 13.38 -2.59
C ASN A 115 -18.99 14.49 -1.52
N ILE A 116 -18.56 15.69 -1.89
CA ILE A 116 -18.57 16.87 -1.02
C ILE A 116 -19.97 17.21 -0.47
N HIS A 117 -21.03 16.91 -1.23
CA HIS A 117 -22.41 17.14 -0.80
C HIS A 117 -22.84 16.15 0.29
N TYR A 118 -22.30 14.92 0.32
CA TYR A 118 -22.54 13.96 1.41
C TYR A 118 -22.09 14.51 2.78
N PHE A 119 -21.06 15.35 2.81
CA PHE A 119 -20.58 16.00 4.02
C PHE A 119 -21.22 17.37 4.29
N GLY A 120 -22.21 17.80 3.50
CA GLY A 120 -22.97 19.03 3.71
C GLY A 120 -22.23 20.34 3.39
N TYR A 121 -21.05 20.28 2.77
CA TYR A 121 -20.26 21.48 2.45
C TYR A 121 -20.92 22.45 1.44
N CYS A 122 -22.00 22.03 0.77
CA CYS A 122 -22.75 22.88 -0.18
C CYS A 122 -24.18 23.21 0.32
N ASP A 123 -24.53 22.81 1.54
CA ASP A 123 -25.90 22.92 2.06
C ASP A 123 -26.30 24.38 2.32
N ASP A 124 -25.35 25.24 2.68
CA ASP A 124 -25.56 26.69 2.89
C ASP A 124 -26.10 27.43 1.65
N GLN A 125 -25.93 26.86 0.45
CA GLN A 125 -26.43 27.42 -0.80
C GLN A 125 -27.82 26.87 -1.19
N ASN A 126 -28.33 25.87 -0.46
CA ASN A 126 -29.60 25.24 -0.76
C ASN A 126 -30.76 26.01 -0.12
N GLU A 127 -31.37 26.91 -0.90
CA GLU A 127 -32.47 27.77 -0.44
C GLU A 127 -33.68 27.01 0.14
N MET A 128 -33.93 25.79 -0.34
CA MET A 128 -35.04 24.97 0.18
C MET A 128 -34.73 24.49 1.60
N LEU A 129 -33.51 24.02 1.83
CA LEU A 129 -33.04 23.55 3.13
C LEU A 129 -33.10 24.69 4.16
N LEU A 130 -32.56 25.86 3.82
CA LEU A 130 -32.58 27.06 4.68
C LEU A 130 -34.00 27.46 5.11
N LYS A 131 -34.99 27.39 4.19
CA LYS A 131 -36.39 27.70 4.50
C LYS A 131 -37.00 26.70 5.48
N GLU A 132 -36.64 25.42 5.38
CA GLU A 132 -37.08 24.40 6.32
C GLU A 132 -36.42 24.54 7.68
N GLU A 133 -35.13 24.81 7.73
CA GLU A 133 -34.38 25.08 8.96
C GLU A 133 -34.97 26.27 9.72
N LEU A 134 -35.24 27.38 9.04
CA LEU A 134 -35.87 28.55 9.64
C LEU A 134 -37.25 28.23 10.23
N LYS A 135 -38.07 27.42 9.53
CA LYS A 135 -39.37 27.00 10.04
C LYS A 135 -39.22 26.15 11.31
N MET A 136 -38.27 25.21 11.31
CA MET A 136 -38.00 24.34 12.45
C MET A 136 -37.46 25.13 13.65
N GLN A 137 -36.55 26.06 13.42
CA GLN A 137 -36.00 26.96 14.46
C GLN A 137 -37.12 27.76 15.13
N ASN A 138 -38.01 28.39 14.34
CA ASN A 138 -39.16 29.13 14.86
C ASN A 138 -40.11 28.23 15.69
N GLN A 139 -40.28 26.95 15.31
CA GLN A 139 -41.10 26.02 16.08
C GLN A 139 -40.45 25.64 17.40
N LEU A 140 -39.13 25.44 17.41
CA LEU A 140 -38.35 25.14 18.62
C LEU A 140 -38.38 26.32 19.59
N GLU A 141 -38.12 27.55 19.12
CA GLU A 141 -38.20 28.76 19.96
C GLU A 141 -39.58 28.93 20.61
N LYS A 142 -40.67 28.68 19.85
CA LYS A 142 -42.02 28.71 20.42
C LYS A 142 -42.24 27.64 21.48
N LYS A 143 -41.66 26.44 21.33
CA LYS A 143 -41.72 25.38 22.35
C LYS A 143 -40.90 25.75 23.58
N ASP A 144 -39.70 26.29 23.40
CA ASP A 144 -38.80 26.73 24.47
C ASP A 144 -39.39 27.88 25.28
N LEU A 145 -40.06 28.84 24.62
CA LEU A 145 -40.78 29.90 25.32
C LEU A 145 -41.95 29.35 26.14
N LYS A 146 -42.66 28.33 25.66
CA LYS A 146 -43.76 27.68 26.40
C LYS A 146 -43.22 26.93 27.62
N THR A 147 -42.13 26.18 27.47
CA THR A 147 -41.50 25.46 28.60
C THR A 147 -40.95 26.44 29.63
N LEU A 148 -40.28 27.52 29.21
CA LEU A 148 -39.80 28.58 30.11
C LEU A 148 -40.94 29.24 30.89
N LYS A 149 -42.06 29.58 30.22
CA LYS A 149 -43.25 30.13 30.90
C LYS A 149 -43.80 29.16 31.95
N LYS A 150 -43.86 27.87 31.63
CA LYS A 150 -44.32 26.81 32.55
C LYS A 150 -43.37 26.63 33.74
N MET A 151 -42.07 26.68 33.52
CA MET A 151 -41.07 26.66 34.59
C MET A 151 -41.18 27.89 35.50
N ARG A 152 -41.35 29.09 34.91
CA ARG A 152 -41.53 30.34 35.66
C ARG A 152 -42.78 30.32 36.52
N SER A 153 -43.91 29.81 36.00
CA SER A 153 -45.12 29.66 36.80
C SER A 153 -44.89 28.70 37.97
N LEU A 154 -44.27 27.55 37.76
CA LEU A 154 -43.97 26.59 38.84
C LEU A 154 -43.05 27.16 39.91
N LYS A 155 -42.10 28.02 39.53
CA LYS A 155 -41.17 28.68 40.46
C LYS A 155 -41.82 29.80 41.30
N ASN A 156 -42.96 30.34 40.86
CA ASN A 156 -43.71 31.35 41.59
C ASN A 156 -44.76 30.76 42.56
N TYR A 157 -45.00 29.44 42.51
CA TYR A 157 -45.93 28.73 43.40
C TYR A 157 -45.23 27.92 44.51
N ASN A 158 -43.91 27.99 44.59
CA ASN A 158 -43.07 27.53 45.72
C ASN A 158 -42.45 28.75 46.40
#